data_AF-A0A1G0XDG0-F1
#
_entry.id   AF-A0A1G0XDG0-F1
#
_cell.length_a   1.000
_cell.length_b   1.000
_cell.length_c   1.000
_cell.angle_alpha   90.00
_cell.angle_beta   90.00
_cell.angle_gamma   90.00
#
_symmetry.space_group_name_H-M   'P 1'
#
loop_
_entity.id
_entity.type
_entity.pdbx_description
1 polymer ?
#
loop_
_entity_poly.entity_id
_entity_poly.type
_entity_poly.pdbx_seq_one_letter_code
_entity_poly.pdbx_strand_id
1 'polypeptide(L)'
;MIYGCHNCEHDGKKFHDYSSSPCASCRAVSTPPPLAAIPIQDLKREDEPYTVHPAYLVDEEVQHKMLGALSRCVLELVKIKEKSPETFKFAIMKLMNPSCSYTEIARKFKCRKQNVLYHMKKAVSICEYLKYALLIDKRYNSGTSAF
;
A
#
# COMPACT_ATOMS: atom_id res chain seq x y z
N MET A 1 23.98 24.22 -6.96
CA MET A 1 23.51 22.86 -7.31
C MET A 1 24.62 21.89 -6.99
N ILE A 2 24.33 20.82 -6.25
CA ILE A 2 25.30 19.75 -5.99
C ILE A 2 25.28 18.85 -7.23
N TYR A 3 26.36 18.86 -8.01
CA TYR A 3 26.54 17.99 -9.17
C TYR A 3 27.16 16.68 -8.67
N GLY A 4 26.35 15.66 -8.36
CA GLY A 4 26.84 14.34 -7.96
C GLY A 4 25.87 13.54 -7.09
N CYS A 5 26.02 12.21 -7.08
CA CYS A 5 25.34 11.32 -6.14
C CYS A 5 26.04 11.43 -4.77
N HIS A 6 25.27 11.68 -3.70
CA HIS A 6 25.79 11.82 -2.33
C HIS A 6 26.46 10.55 -1.76
N ASN A 7 26.30 9.40 -2.44
CA ASN A 7 26.77 8.09 -2.00
C ASN A 7 27.93 7.52 -2.86
N CYS A 8 28.58 8.30 -3.72
CA CYS A 8 29.75 7.87 -4.49
C CYS A 8 31.00 8.69 -4.09
N GLU A 9 32.19 8.07 -4.04
CA GLU A 9 33.48 8.74 -3.79
C GLU A 9 33.94 9.66 -4.94
N HIS A 10 33.14 9.75 -6.01
CA HIS A 10 33.48 10.50 -7.21
C HIS A 10 32.94 11.94 -7.15
N ASP A 11 33.84 12.92 -7.27
CA ASP A 11 33.49 14.33 -7.39
C ASP A 11 32.86 14.63 -8.75
N GLY A 12 31.55 14.89 -8.76
CA GLY A 12 30.79 15.17 -9.98
C GLY A 12 31.17 16.49 -10.68
N LYS A 13 31.97 17.36 -10.04
CA LYS A 13 32.54 18.56 -10.69
C LYS A 13 33.59 18.25 -11.76
N LYS A 14 34.11 17.01 -11.79
CA LYS A 14 35.11 16.57 -12.79
C LYS A 14 34.48 16.14 -14.12
N PHE A 15 33.16 16.12 -14.22
CA PHE A 15 32.43 15.64 -15.39
C PHE A 15 31.54 16.75 -15.94
N HIS A 16 31.53 16.87 -17.27
CA HIS A 16 30.80 17.95 -17.95
C HIS A 16 29.29 17.74 -17.86
N ASP A 17 28.83 16.48 -17.94
CA ASP A 17 27.42 16.10 -17.87
C ASP A 17 27.24 14.89 -16.93
N TYR A 18 26.12 14.81 -16.21
CA TYR A 18 25.82 13.71 -15.28
C TYR A 18 25.92 12.33 -15.94
N SER A 19 25.42 12.19 -17.17
CA SER A 19 25.43 10.94 -17.95
C SER A 19 26.84 10.40 -18.24
N SER A 20 27.86 11.27 -18.20
CA SER A 20 29.26 10.90 -18.37
C SER A 20 29.97 10.58 -17.04
N SER A 21 29.29 10.80 -15.91
CA SER A 21 29.86 10.53 -14.59
C SER A 21 29.76 9.04 -14.25
N PRO A 22 30.70 8.50 -13.45
CA PRO A 22 30.61 7.14 -12.90
C PRO A 22 29.34 6.92 -12.07
N CYS A 23 28.73 8.00 -11.57
CA CYS A 23 27.53 7.92 -10.76
C CYS A 23 26.27 7.71 -11.61
N ALA A 24 26.28 7.95 -12.93
CA ALA A 24 25.16 7.61 -13.83
C ALA A 24 24.89 6.09 -13.96
N SER A 25 25.93 5.27 -13.77
CA SER A 25 25.84 3.80 -13.81
C SER A 25 26.13 3.15 -12.45
N CYS A 26 26.23 3.94 -11.38
CA CYS A 26 26.59 3.45 -10.06
C CYS A 26 25.44 2.63 -9.42
N ARG A 27 25.81 1.55 -8.71
CA ARG A 27 24.91 0.70 -7.94
C ARG A 27 24.08 1.47 -6.90
N ALA A 28 24.61 2.59 -6.40
CA ALA A 28 23.91 3.50 -5.50
C ALA A 28 22.76 4.29 -6.17
N VAL A 29 22.68 4.33 -7.50
CA VAL A 29 21.57 4.94 -8.25
C VAL A 29 20.53 3.90 -8.67
N SER A 30 20.95 2.67 -8.98
CA SER A 30 20.04 1.58 -9.32
C SER A 30 19.36 0.94 -8.11
N THR A 31 20.05 0.88 -6.97
CA THR A 31 19.50 0.48 -5.66
C THR A 31 20.21 1.28 -4.57
N PRO A 32 19.82 2.54 -4.31
CA PRO A 32 20.39 3.33 -3.23
C PRO A 32 20.22 2.57 -1.91
N PRO A 33 21.29 2.33 -1.13
CA PRO A 33 21.13 1.88 0.24
C PRO A 33 20.34 2.96 1.00
N PRO A 34 19.44 2.58 1.95
CA PRO A 34 18.79 3.54 2.82
C PRO A 34 19.78 4.53 3.40
N LEU A 35 19.56 5.82 3.17
CA LEU A 35 20.34 6.88 3.81
C LEU A 35 20.13 6.92 5.33
N ALA A 36 18.97 6.43 5.78
CA ALA A 36 18.66 6.18 7.17
C ALA A 36 17.72 4.97 7.26
N ALA A 37 18.04 4.10 8.22
CA ALA A 37 17.18 3.03 8.68
C ALA A 37 16.43 3.52 9.92
N ILE A 38 15.13 3.79 9.79
CA ILE A 38 14.31 4.25 10.92
C ILE A 38 13.36 3.11 11.29
N PRO A 39 13.36 2.62 12.55
CA PRO A 39 12.31 1.74 13.03
C PRO A 39 10.95 2.40 12.83
N ILE A 40 9.97 1.65 12.31
CA ILE A 40 8.61 2.18 12.04
C ILE A 40 7.98 2.83 13.28
N GLN A 41 8.37 2.37 14.47
CA GLN A 41 7.92 2.87 15.78
C GLN A 41 8.36 4.31 16.06
N ASP A 42 9.46 4.74 15.43
CA ASP A 42 10.06 6.08 15.60
C ASP A 42 9.58 7.07 14.53
N LEU A 43 8.64 6.67 13.66
CA LEU A 43 7.99 7.58 12.71
C LEU A 43 7.14 8.60 13.46
N LYS A 44 7.70 9.79 13.68
CA LYS A 44 6.95 10.94 14.17
C LYS A 44 5.89 11.33 13.14
N ARG A 45 4.66 11.53 13.62
CA ARG A 45 3.53 11.97 12.79
C ARG A 45 3.77 13.39 12.26
N GLU A 46 3.68 13.49 10.94
CA GLU A 46 3.17 14.60 10.11
C GLU A 46 3.86 15.98 10.05
N ASP A 47 4.81 16.35 10.91
CA ASP A 47 5.30 17.75 10.93
C ASP A 47 6.64 18.05 10.22
N GLU A 48 7.38 17.06 9.73
CA GLU A 48 8.64 17.31 9.03
C GLU A 48 8.64 16.77 7.59
N PRO A 49 8.81 17.63 6.56
CA PRO A 49 8.99 17.17 5.19
C PRO A 49 10.36 16.51 5.07
N TYR A 50 10.41 15.18 5.20
CA TYR A 50 11.61 14.41 4.87
C TYR A 50 11.87 14.50 3.36
N THR A 51 12.97 15.16 2.98
CA THR A 51 13.43 15.30 1.58
C THR A 51 14.00 14.00 1.00
N VAL A 52 14.01 12.92 1.78
CA VAL A 52 14.60 11.63 1.43
C VAL A 52 13.66 10.54 1.94
N HIS A 53 13.25 9.58 1.09
CA HIS A 53 12.52 8.39 1.53
C HIS A 53 13.44 7.52 2.42
N PRO A 54 13.20 7.42 3.74
CA PRO A 54 13.96 6.47 4.56
C PRO A 54 13.55 5.05 4.13
N ALA A 55 14.49 4.10 4.08
CA ALA A 55 14.08 2.70 4.03
C ALA A 55 13.79 2.24 5.45
N TYR A 56 12.56 1.79 5.65
CA TYR A 56 12.10 1.31 6.93
C TYR A 56 12.71 -0.06 7.19
N LEU A 57 13.45 -0.19 8.30
CA LEU A 57 13.78 -1.52 8.81
C LEU A 57 12.51 -2.08 9.43
N VAL A 58 11.94 -3.08 8.77
CA VAL A 58 10.87 -3.88 9.36
C VAL A 58 11.58 -4.88 10.28
N ASP A 59 11.50 -4.62 11.58
CA ASP A 59 11.91 -5.57 12.63
C ASP A 59 11.29 -6.95 12.35
N GLU A 60 12.06 -8.03 12.51
CA GLU A 60 11.58 -9.41 12.34
C GLU A 60 10.32 -9.67 13.16
N GLU A 61 10.22 -9.10 14.37
CA GLU A 61 9.03 -9.21 15.21
C GLU A 61 7.81 -8.54 14.56
N VAL A 62 8.00 -7.37 13.94
CA VAL A 62 6.95 -6.66 13.20
C VAL A 62 6.57 -7.44 11.95
N GLN A 63 7.54 -7.99 11.22
CA GLN A 63 7.29 -8.81 10.05
C GLN A 63 6.48 -10.08 10.42
N HIS A 64 6.84 -10.77 11.50
CA HIS A 64 6.08 -11.92 12.00
C HIS A 64 4.66 -11.55 12.42
N LYS A 65 4.46 -10.41 13.09
CA LYS A 65 3.13 -9.88 13.44
C LYS A 65 2.30 -9.60 12.19
N MET A 66 2.89 -8.98 11.16
CA MET A 66 2.23 -8.71 9.87
C MET A 66 1.83 -10.01 9.17
N LEU A 67 2.73 -10.98 9.07
CA LEU A 67 2.44 -12.30 8.50
C LEU A 67 1.31 -13.00 9.26
N GLY A 68 1.36 -12.98 10.60
CA GLY A 68 0.30 -13.54 11.44
C GLY A 68 -1.06 -12.84 11.27
N ALA A 69 -1.08 -11.53 11.00
CA ALA A 69 -2.30 -10.79 10.70
C ALA A 69 -2.83 -11.15 9.29
N LEU A 70 -1.96 -11.26 8.29
CA LEU A 70 -2.32 -11.67 6.93
C LEU A 70 -2.91 -13.09 6.91
N SER A 71 -2.26 -14.05 7.57
CA SER A 71 -2.76 -15.43 7.67
C SER A 71 -4.15 -15.47 8.31
N ARG A 72 -4.39 -14.69 9.37
CA ARG A 72 -5.71 -14.56 9.99
C ARG A 72 -6.75 -13.99 9.02
N CYS A 73 -6.42 -12.92 8.29
CA CYS A 73 -7.31 -12.36 7.27
C CYS A 73 -7.69 -13.39 6.19
N VAL A 74 -6.73 -14.19 5.72
CA VAL A 74 -7.00 -15.26 4.74
C VAL A 74 -7.97 -16.30 5.32
N LEU A 75 -7.78 -16.74 6.56
CA LEU A 75 -8.69 -17.68 7.22
C LEU A 75 -10.09 -17.11 7.39
N GLU A 76 -10.22 -15.83 7.75
CA GLU A 76 -11.52 -15.17 7.84
C GLU A 76 -12.21 -15.05 6.46
N LEU A 77 -11.46 -14.80 5.39
CA LEU A 77 -11.99 -14.82 4.04
C LEU A 77 -12.50 -16.21 3.64
N VAL A 78 -11.81 -17.29 4.03
CA VAL A 78 -12.28 -18.67 3.84
C VAL A 78 -13.58 -18.91 4.61
N LYS A 79 -13.68 -18.47 5.87
CA LYS A 79 -14.93 -18.57 6.64
C LYS A 79 -16.10 -17.83 5.98
N ILE A 80 -15.86 -16.65 5.40
CA ILE A 80 -16.88 -15.91 4.65
C ILE A 80 -17.32 -16.70 3.42
N LYS A 81 -16.38 -17.33 2.69
CA LYS A 81 -16.69 -18.18 1.54
C LYS A 81 -17.59 -19.34 1.91
N GLU A 82 -17.31 -20.03 3.02
CA GLU A 82 -18.10 -21.18 3.48
C GLU A 82 -19.49 -20.76 4.00
N LYS A 83 -19.56 -19.74 4.87
CA LYS A 83 -20.83 -19.34 5.51
C LYS A 83 -21.72 -18.48 4.63
N SER A 84 -21.14 -17.74 3.68
CA SER A 84 -21.85 -16.74 2.89
C SER A 84 -21.19 -16.57 1.51
N PRO A 85 -21.26 -17.60 0.64
CA PRO A 85 -20.56 -17.63 -0.65
C PRO A 85 -20.95 -16.45 -1.56
N GLU A 86 -22.21 -16.00 -1.54
CA GLU A 86 -22.61 -14.81 -2.29
C GLU A 86 -21.93 -13.54 -1.76
N THR A 87 -21.80 -13.40 -0.44
CA THR A 87 -21.10 -12.25 0.17
C THR A 87 -19.62 -12.25 -0.18
N PHE A 88 -19.01 -13.44 -0.20
CA PHE A 88 -17.64 -13.62 -0.62
C PHE A 88 -17.39 -13.15 -2.06
N LYS A 89 -18.29 -13.45 -3.00
CA LYS A 89 -18.17 -13.01 -4.41
C LYS A 89 -18.07 -11.48 -4.52
N PHE A 90 -18.91 -10.75 -3.79
CA PHE A 90 -18.86 -9.28 -3.78
C PHE A 90 -17.58 -8.77 -3.11
N ALA A 91 -17.21 -9.32 -1.95
CA ALA A 91 -16.02 -8.91 -1.21
C ALA A 91 -14.74 -9.10 -2.03
N ILE A 92 -14.55 -10.27 -2.65
CA ILE A 92 -13.39 -10.56 -3.51
C ILE A 92 -13.35 -9.64 -4.73
N MET A 93 -14.48 -9.34 -5.38
CA MET A 93 -14.51 -8.41 -6.50
C MET A 93 -13.90 -7.05 -6.12
N LYS A 94 -14.26 -6.54 -4.93
CA LYS A 94 -13.75 -5.26 -4.42
C LYS A 94 -12.29 -5.34 -3.98
N LEU A 95 -11.87 -6.45 -3.36
CA LEU A 95 -10.48 -6.67 -2.96
C LEU A 95 -9.54 -6.78 -4.18
N MET A 96 -9.98 -7.47 -5.24
CA MET A 96 -9.22 -7.57 -6.48
C MET A 96 -9.24 -6.29 -7.32
N ASN A 97 -10.24 -5.44 -7.13
CA ASN A 97 -10.40 -4.18 -7.88
C ASN A 97 -10.70 -3.01 -6.91
N PRO A 98 -9.72 -2.55 -6.11
CA PRO A 98 -9.95 -1.55 -5.07
C PRO A 98 -10.51 -0.21 -5.60
N SER A 99 -10.18 0.17 -6.83
CA SER A 99 -10.68 1.38 -7.49
C SER A 99 -12.15 1.27 -7.92
N CYS A 100 -12.68 0.05 -8.08
CA CYS A 100 -14.03 -0.20 -8.57
C CYS A 100 -15.08 0.30 -7.58
N SER A 101 -15.98 1.15 -8.04
CA SER A 101 -17.09 1.67 -7.25
C SER A 101 -18.18 0.61 -7.05
N TYR A 102 -19.01 0.80 -6.02
CA TYR A 102 -20.14 -0.12 -5.79
C TYR A 102 -21.16 -0.12 -6.92
N THR A 103 -21.27 0.99 -7.67
CA THR A 103 -22.16 1.07 -8.83
C THR A 103 -21.64 0.20 -9.98
N GLU A 104 -20.34 0.19 -10.22
CA GLU A 104 -19.70 -0.66 -11.24
C GLU A 104 -19.79 -2.15 -10.87
N ILE A 105 -19.54 -2.47 -9.59
CA ILE A 105 -19.74 -3.83 -9.06
C ILE A 105 -21.20 -4.25 -9.25
N ALA A 106 -22.16 -3.37 -8.91
CA ALA A 106 -23.58 -3.66 -9.06
C ALA A 106 -23.98 -3.93 -10.52
N ARG A 107 -23.41 -3.17 -11.47
CA ARG A 107 -23.59 -3.40 -12.91
C ARG A 107 -23.07 -4.77 -13.34
N LYS A 108 -21.88 -5.17 -12.86
CA LYS A 108 -21.27 -6.47 -13.18
C LYS A 108 -22.10 -7.65 -12.67
N PHE A 109 -22.68 -7.52 -11.49
CA PHE A 109 -23.56 -8.54 -10.89
C PHE A 109 -25.05 -8.36 -11.21
N LYS A 110 -25.41 -7.43 -12.12
CA LYS A 110 -26.79 -7.12 -12.52
C LYS A 110 -27.73 -6.91 -11.32
N CYS A 111 -27.27 -6.18 -10.30
CA CYS A 111 -28.02 -5.94 -9.07
C CYS A 111 -28.07 -4.45 -8.71
N ARG A 112 -28.77 -4.11 -7.63
CA ARG A 112 -28.81 -2.73 -7.11
C ARG A 112 -27.58 -2.44 -6.26
N LYS A 113 -27.13 -1.18 -6.24
CA LYS A 113 -26.01 -0.73 -5.39
C LYS A 113 -26.22 -1.06 -3.91
N GLN A 114 -27.45 -1.00 -3.43
CA GLN A 114 -27.82 -1.36 -2.05
C GLN A 114 -27.50 -2.83 -1.73
N ASN A 115 -27.65 -3.74 -2.69
CA ASN A 115 -27.32 -5.16 -2.50
C ASN A 115 -25.81 -5.34 -2.31
N VAL A 116 -25.00 -4.64 -3.12
CA VAL A 116 -23.54 -4.63 -2.97
C VAL A 116 -23.16 -4.11 -1.59
N LEU A 117 -23.72 -2.97 -1.16
CA LEU A 117 -23.43 -2.40 0.15
C LEU A 117 -23.82 -3.33 1.29
N TYR A 118 -24.97 -4.03 1.18
CA TYR A 118 -25.39 -5.05 2.14
C TYR A 118 -24.34 -6.16 2.26
N HIS A 119 -23.86 -6.71 1.15
CA HIS A 119 -22.81 -7.74 1.18
C HIS A 119 -21.49 -7.22 1.74
N MET A 120 -21.07 -6.00 1.42
CA MET A 120 -19.87 -5.41 2.01
C MET A 120 -19.98 -5.28 3.53
N LYS A 121 -21.10 -4.75 4.03
CA LYS A 121 -21.36 -4.64 5.48
C LYS A 121 -21.42 -6.01 6.16
N LYS A 122 -22.03 -7.01 5.51
CA LYS A 122 -22.08 -8.37 6.03
C LYS A 122 -20.68 -9.00 6.10
N ALA A 123 -19.83 -8.81 5.08
CA ALA A 123 -18.44 -9.26 5.12
C ALA A 123 -17.67 -8.62 6.29
N VAL A 124 -17.85 -7.31 6.51
CA VAL A 124 -17.26 -6.59 7.64
C VAL A 124 -17.76 -7.08 9.00
N SER A 125 -19.04 -7.45 9.12
CA SER A 125 -19.55 -8.03 10.37
C SER A 125 -18.95 -9.39 10.71
N ILE A 126 -18.42 -10.11 9.72
CA ILE A 126 -17.74 -11.39 9.93
C ILE A 126 -16.25 -11.15 10.18
N CYS A 127 -15.62 -10.21 9.45
CA CYS A 127 -14.23 -9.83 9.62
C CYS A 127 -14.11 -8.30 9.62
N GLU A 128 -13.98 -7.71 10.81
CA GLU A 128 -13.99 -6.25 11.00
C GLU A 128 -12.88 -5.53 10.23
N TYR A 129 -11.73 -6.19 10.05
CA TYR A 129 -10.57 -5.63 9.36
C TYR A 129 -10.84 -5.36 7.88
N LEU A 130 -11.83 -6.03 7.29
CA LEU A 130 -12.25 -5.76 5.92
C LEU A 130 -12.88 -4.38 5.74
N LYS A 131 -13.24 -3.66 6.82
CA LYS A 131 -13.82 -2.31 6.71
C LYS A 131 -12.91 -1.36 5.94
N TYR A 132 -11.60 -1.47 6.14
CA TYR A 132 -10.61 -0.59 5.50
C TYR A 132 -10.45 -0.86 4.01
N ALA A 133 -10.75 -2.08 3.55
CA ALA A 133 -10.64 -2.44 2.14
C ALA A 133 -11.97 -2.39 1.39
N LEU A 134 -13.07 -2.73 2.06
CA LEU A 134 -14.39 -2.85 1.44
C LEU A 134 -15.20 -1.57 1.54
N LEU A 135 -15.11 -0.84 2.66
CA LEU A 135 -15.90 0.36 2.96
C LEU A 135 -15.09 1.65 2.75
N ILE A 136 -14.34 1.70 1.66
CA ILE A 136 -13.58 2.88 1.24
C ILE A 136 -14.58 3.94 0.76
N ASP A 137 -14.91 4.89 1.63
CA ASP A 137 -15.85 5.95 1.34
C ASP A 137 -15.15 7.07 0.55
N LYS A 138 -15.52 7.25 -0.72
CA LYS A 138 -15.09 8.42 -1.52
C LYS A 138 -15.59 9.75 -0.95
N ARG A 139 -16.47 9.77 0.06
CA ARG A 139 -16.93 11.00 0.71
C ARG A 139 -15.99 11.55 1.79
N TYR A 140 -14.95 10.81 2.16
CA TYR A 140 -13.91 11.28 3.11
C TYR A 140 -12.51 11.41 2.49
N ASN A 141 -12.31 10.95 1.25
CA ASN A 141 -11.09 11.25 0.47
C ASN A 141 -11.37 12.40 -0.50
N SER A 142 -11.34 13.62 0.02
CA SER A 142 -11.12 14.81 -0.79
C SER A 142 -9.68 14.77 -1.32
N GLY A 143 -9.52 14.20 -2.52
CA GLY A 143 -8.34 14.38 -3.35
C GLY A 143 -7.06 13.75 -2.81
N THR A 144 -6.95 12.44 -2.87
CA THR A 144 -5.64 11.80 -3.16
C THR A 144 -5.85 10.37 -3.62
N SER A 145 -5.37 10.09 -4.82
CA SER A 145 -4.99 8.75 -5.24
C SER A 145 -4.03 8.20 -4.17
N ALA A 146 -4.48 7.25 -3.36
CA ALA A 146 -3.56 6.44 -2.57
C ALA A 146 -3.12 5.24 -3.44
N PHE A 147 -2.43 5.58 -4.53
CA PHE A 147 -1.45 4.80 -5.29
C PHE A 147 -0.67 5.81 -6.14
#